data_AF-M7P2C5-F1
#
_entry.id   AF-M7P2C5-F1
#
_cell.length_a   1.000
_cell.length_b   1.000
_cell.length_c   1.000
_cell.angle_alpha   90.00
_cell.angle_beta   90.00
_cell.angle_gamma   90.00
#
_symmetry.space_group_name_H-M   'P 1'
#
loop_
_entity.id
_entity.type
_entity.pdbx_description
1 polymer ?
#
loop_
_entity_poly.entity_id
_entity_poly.type
_entity_poly.pdbx_seq_one_letter_code
_entity_poly.pdbx_strand_id
1 'polypeptide(L)'
;MTDTLKLLESLDNKSRDELSQFIEQENGKAKIQQGFFHIFLNKIKKLYKGILEFTDRCFKRCITNKLGNNLDRTEETCLQNCVDRWLDVNIHLIKYLENFKKRNIKINFVNIYRIFIY
;
A
#
# COMPACT_ATOMS: atom_id res chain seq x y z
N MET A 1 -19.32 33.05 -11.64
CA MET A 1 -19.83 31.78 -12.22
C MET A 1 -20.77 32.00 -13.40
N THR A 2 -21.46 33.14 -13.48
CA THR A 2 -22.38 33.51 -14.56
C THR A 2 -21.69 33.95 -15.86
N ASP A 3 -20.49 34.52 -15.79
CA ASP A 3 -19.80 35.09 -16.97
C ASP A 3 -19.10 34.01 -17.82
N THR A 4 -18.64 32.93 -17.19
CA THR A 4 -18.11 31.76 -17.89
C THR A 4 -19.20 30.98 -18.63
N LEU A 5 -20.43 30.94 -18.10
CA LEU A 5 -21.58 30.31 -18.77
C LEU A 5 -21.97 31.04 -20.06
N LYS A 6 -21.93 32.38 -20.05
CA LYS A 6 -22.19 33.20 -21.25
C LYS A 6 -21.12 33.06 -22.32
N LEU A 7 -19.86 32.87 -21.92
CA LEU A 7 -18.74 32.64 -22.85
C LEU A 7 -18.84 31.27 -23.54
N LEU A 8 -19.37 30.26 -22.84
CA LEU A 8 -19.62 28.93 -23.40
C LEU A 8 -20.77 28.93 -24.43
N GLU A 9 -21.71 29.86 -24.30
CA GLU A 9 -22.85 30.03 -25.20
C GLU A 9 -22.44 30.67 -26.54
N SER A 10 -21.40 31.53 -26.53
CA SER A 10 -20.83 32.18 -27.73
C SER A 10 -19.83 31.34 -28.53
N LEU A 11 -19.52 30.13 -28.10
CA LEU A 11 -18.65 29.22 -28.85
C LEU A 11 -19.43 28.62 -30.03
N ASP A 12 -18.91 28.82 -31.24
CA ASP A 12 -19.41 28.17 -32.46
C ASP A 12 -19.39 26.63 -32.30
N ASN A 13 -20.30 25.92 -32.99
CA ASN A 13 -20.50 24.48 -32.80
C ASN A 13 -19.20 23.69 -33.00
N LYS A 14 -18.37 24.12 -33.95
CA LYS A 14 -17.06 23.53 -34.22
C LYS A 14 -16.09 23.64 -33.03
N SER A 15 -16.10 24.76 -32.32
CA SER A 15 -15.22 24.98 -31.15
C SER A 15 -15.66 24.16 -29.93
N ARG A 16 -16.95 23.83 -29.80
CA ARG A 16 -17.44 22.94 -28.73
C ARG A 16 -16.97 21.50 -28.91
N ASP A 17 -16.91 21.03 -30.14
CA ASP A 17 -16.43 19.69 -30.47
C ASP A 17 -14.92 19.56 -30.25
N GLU A 18 -14.14 20.56 -30.69
CA GLU A 18 -12.69 20.64 -30.45
C GLU A 18 -12.37 20.72 -28.95
N LEU A 19 -13.15 21.50 -28.19
CA LEU A 19 -12.98 21.60 -26.74
C LEU A 19 -13.35 20.29 -26.03
N SER A 20 -14.39 19.59 -26.48
CA SER A 20 -14.78 18.29 -25.92
C SER A 20 -13.69 17.24 -26.15
N GLN A 21 -13.09 17.20 -27.34
CA GLN A 21 -11.92 16.35 -27.62
C GLN A 21 -10.71 16.71 -26.74
N PHE A 22 -10.44 18.00 -26.55
CA PHE A 22 -9.34 18.44 -25.69
C PHE A 22 -9.56 18.03 -24.22
N ILE A 23 -10.79 18.19 -23.70
CA ILE A 23 -11.16 17.80 -22.34
C ILE A 23 -11.00 16.29 -22.13
N GLU A 24 -11.43 15.45 -23.08
CA GLU A 24 -11.24 14.00 -22.99
C GLU A 24 -9.76 13.60 -23.00
N GLN A 25 -8.97 14.23 -23.87
CA GLN A 25 -7.52 14.00 -23.96
C GLN A 25 -6.79 14.39 -22.68
N GLU A 26 -7.11 15.54 -22.09
CA GLU A 26 -6.52 16.00 -20.83
C GLU A 26 -7.01 15.16 -19.63
N ASN A 27 -8.28 14.76 -19.59
CA ASN A 27 -8.79 13.84 -18.58
C ASN A 27 -8.11 12.46 -18.62
N GLY A 28 -7.75 11.98 -19.82
CA GLY A 28 -6.95 10.76 -19.99
C GLY A 28 -5.55 10.88 -19.37
N LYS A 29 -4.87 12.01 -19.57
CA LYS A 29 -3.55 12.29 -18.98
C LYS A 29 -3.63 12.38 -17.45
N ALA A 30 -4.66 13.04 -16.91
CA ALA A 30 -4.87 13.16 -15.46
C ALA A 30 -5.07 11.80 -14.77
N LYS A 31 -5.81 10.87 -15.40
CA LYS A 31 -5.99 9.50 -14.86
C LYS A 31 -4.68 8.73 -14.76
N ILE A 32 -3.83 8.83 -15.78
CA ILE A 32 -2.50 8.19 -15.77
C ILE A 32 -1.62 8.80 -14.68
N GLN A 33 -1.63 10.13 -14.55
CA GLN A 33 -0.88 10.83 -13.51
C GLN A 33 -1.36 10.47 -12.10
N GLN A 34 -2.67 10.40 -11.86
CA GLN A 34 -3.25 9.96 -10.60
C GLN A 34 -2.91 8.49 -10.30
N GLY A 35 -2.95 7.62 -11.32
CA GLY A 35 -2.56 6.22 -11.20
C GLY A 35 -1.10 6.06 -10.80
N PHE A 36 -0.19 6.82 -11.44
CA PHE A 36 1.23 6.80 -11.11
C PHE A 36 1.49 7.31 -9.68
N PHE A 37 0.87 8.43 -9.31
CA PHE A 37 0.95 8.98 -7.95
C PHE A 37 0.47 7.98 -6.90
N HIS A 38 -0.67 7.32 -7.16
CA HIS A 38 -1.19 6.28 -6.28
C HIS A 38 -0.26 5.06 -6.17
N ILE A 39 0.33 4.60 -7.28
CA ILE A 39 1.30 3.49 -7.27
C ILE A 39 2.54 3.86 -6.46
N PHE A 40 3.09 5.06 -6.70
CA PHE A 40 4.26 5.56 -6.01
C PHE A 40 4.00 5.68 -4.50
N LEU A 41 2.92 6.36 -4.10
CA LEU A 41 2.57 6.53 -2.69
C LEU A 41 2.33 5.20 -1.98
N ASN A 42 1.63 4.25 -2.61
CA ASN A 42 1.38 2.96 -1.99
C ASN A 42 2.65 2.13 -1.78
N LYS A 43 3.63 2.22 -2.69
CA LYS A 43 4.93 1.57 -2.48
C LYS A 43 5.65 2.16 -1.28
N ILE A 44 5.76 3.48 -1.21
CA ILE A 44 6.42 4.18 -0.08
C ILE A 44 5.72 3.85 1.25
N LYS A 45 4.37 3.89 1.26
CA LYS A 45 3.57 3.60 2.47
C LYS A 45 3.79 2.17 2.98
N LYS A 46 3.87 1.18 2.10
CA LYS A 46 4.13 -0.22 2.49
C LYS A 46 5.49 -0.39 3.13
N LEU A 47 6.53 0.23 2.55
CA LEU A 47 7.89 0.17 3.09
C LEU A 47 7.97 0.82 4.47
N TYR A 48 7.43 2.04 4.61
CA TYR A 48 7.42 2.76 5.87
C TYR A 48 6.68 2.00 6.98
N LYS A 49 5.53 1.39 6.66
CA LYS A 49 4.77 0.58 7.62
C LYS A 49 5.59 -0.61 8.12
N GLY A 50 6.31 -1.30 7.24
CA GLY A 50 7.19 -2.41 7.63
C GLY A 50 8.25 -1.97 8.64
N ILE A 51 8.88 -0.80 8.40
CA ILE A 51 9.88 -0.22 9.30
C ILE A 51 9.33 0.02 10.69
N LEU A 52 8.18 0.70 10.78
CA LEU A 52 7.55 0.95 12.07
C LEU A 52 7.18 -0.34 12.80
N GLU A 53 6.64 -1.34 12.09
CA GLU A 53 6.18 -2.60 12.67
C GLU A 53 7.33 -3.44 13.24
N PHE A 54 8.41 -3.67 12.49
CA PHE A 54 9.53 -4.44 13.03
C PHE A 54 10.27 -3.63 14.11
N THR A 55 10.32 -2.30 14.01
CA THR A 55 10.97 -1.46 15.02
C THR A 55 10.24 -1.60 16.36
N ASP A 56 8.92 -1.41 16.40
CA ASP A 56 8.12 -1.55 17.64
C ASP A 56 8.21 -2.96 18.22
N ARG A 57 8.07 -3.99 17.37
CA ARG A 57 8.11 -5.40 17.79
C ARG A 57 9.48 -5.79 18.35
N CYS A 58 10.54 -5.52 17.60
CA CYS A 58 11.88 -5.95 17.96
C CYS A 58 12.43 -5.13 19.12
N PHE A 59 12.07 -3.86 19.23
CA PHE A 59 12.38 -3.06 20.42
C PHE A 59 11.79 -3.68 21.68
N LYS A 60 10.47 -3.95 21.70
CA LYS A 60 9.80 -4.59 22.85
C LYS A 60 10.36 -5.97 23.21
N ARG A 61 10.89 -6.70 22.22
CA ARG A 61 11.41 -8.06 22.43
C ARG A 61 12.86 -8.09 22.88
N CYS A 62 13.69 -7.22 22.34
CA CYS A 62 15.14 -7.25 22.52
C CYS A 62 15.63 -6.25 23.57
N ILE A 63 14.98 -5.09 23.69
CA ILE A 63 15.37 -4.04 24.65
C ILE A 63 14.57 -4.25 25.93
N THR A 64 15.12 -5.08 26.82
CA THR A 64 14.46 -5.47 28.09
C THR A 64 15.16 -4.89 29.31
N ASN A 65 16.43 -4.49 29.15
CA ASN A 65 17.24 -3.90 30.20
C ASN A 65 17.09 -2.38 30.24
N LYS A 66 17.72 -1.75 31.24
CA LYS A 66 17.78 -0.29 31.34
C LYS A 66 18.45 0.27 30.08
N LEU A 67 17.77 1.22 29.44
CA LEU A 67 18.27 1.92 28.26
C LEU A 67 19.63 2.57 28.55
N GLY A 68 20.65 2.10 27.83
CA GLY A 68 21.96 2.76 27.75
C GLY A 68 22.00 3.77 26.61
N ASN A 69 23.15 4.42 26.44
CA ASN A 69 23.37 5.33 25.31
C ASN A 69 23.51 4.59 23.96
N ASN A 70 23.89 3.30 24.01
CA ASN A 70 24.11 2.46 22.84
C ASN A 70 23.49 1.09 23.09
N LEU A 71 23.26 0.35 22.01
CA LEU A 71 22.88 -1.06 22.06
C LEU A 71 24.07 -1.89 22.56
N ASP A 72 23.80 -2.82 23.48
CA ASP A 72 24.81 -3.81 23.84
C ASP A 72 24.89 -4.93 22.77
N ARG A 73 25.94 -5.75 22.83
CA ARG A 73 26.17 -6.83 21.84
C ARG A 73 25.02 -7.86 21.80
N THR A 74 24.35 -8.08 22.94
CA THR A 74 23.22 -9.01 23.05
C THR A 74 21.98 -8.41 22.40
N GLU A 75 21.72 -7.12 22.63
CA GLU A 75 20.65 -6.35 21.99
C GLU A 75 20.83 -6.29 20.47
N GLU A 76 22.03 -5.97 19.98
CA GLU A 76 22.36 -5.95 18.55
C GLU A 76 22.09 -7.32 17.89
N THR A 77 22.62 -8.40 18.49
CA THR A 77 22.42 -9.77 17.99
C THR A 77 20.93 -10.15 18.02
N CYS A 78 20.19 -9.75 19.06
CA CYS A 78 18.76 -10.01 19.15
C CYS A 78 17.98 -9.25 18.06
N LEU A 79 18.27 -7.97 17.86
CA LEU A 79 17.60 -7.13 16.87
C LEU A 79 17.80 -7.66 15.46
N GLN A 80 19.03 -8.05 15.10
CA GLN A 80 19.31 -8.67 13.81
C GLN A 80 18.47 -9.93 13.59
N ASN A 81 18.52 -10.87 14.53
CA ASN A 81 17.74 -12.11 14.45
C ASN A 81 16.22 -11.87 14.46
N CYS A 82 15.75 -10.84 15.17
CA CYS A 82 14.34 -10.49 15.24
C CYS A 82 13.82 -10.00 13.88
N VAL A 83 14.56 -9.10 13.24
CA VAL A 83 14.20 -8.55 11.92
C VAL A 83 14.25 -9.65 10.86
N ASP A 84 15.31 -10.45 10.83
CA ASP A 84 15.46 -11.55 9.86
C ASP A 84 14.30 -12.55 9.95
N ARG A 85 13.96 -12.99 11.17
CA ARG A 85 12.83 -13.91 11.38
C ARG A 85 11.50 -13.28 11.01
N TRP A 86 11.30 -11.99 11.31
CA TRP A 86 10.08 -11.31 10.92
C TRP A 86 9.95 -11.27 9.38
N LEU A 87 11.03 -10.93 8.66
CA LEU A 87 11.04 -10.92 7.21
C LEU A 87 10.77 -12.31 6.61
N ASP A 88 11.44 -13.34 7.13
CA ASP A 88 11.27 -14.73 6.68
C ASP A 88 9.81 -15.20 6.82
N VAL A 89 9.21 -14.96 7.98
CA VAL A 89 7.81 -15.34 8.23
C VAL A 89 6.86 -14.57 7.32
N ASN A 90 7.07 -13.26 7.12
CA ASN A 90 6.22 -12.46 6.24
C ASN A 90 6.32 -12.91 4.78
N ILE A 91 7.54 -13.18 4.29
CA ILE A 91 7.75 -13.70 2.93
C ILE A 91 7.11 -15.08 2.77
N HIS A 92 7.25 -15.94 3.78
CA HIS A 92 6.63 -17.27 3.77
C HIS A 92 5.09 -17.18 3.72
N LEU A 93 4.49 -16.30 4.53
CA LEU A 93 3.04 -16.05 4.52
C LEU A 93 2.55 -15.53 3.17
N ILE A 94 3.27 -14.59 2.56
CA ILE A 94 2.91 -14.05 1.24
C ILE A 94 2.94 -15.17 0.20
N LYS A 95 4.01 -15.98 0.15
CA LYS A 95 4.11 -17.14 -0.75
C LYS A 95 2.98 -18.14 -0.53
N TYR A 96 2.63 -18.40 0.72
CA TYR A 96 1.50 -19.27 1.06
C TYR A 96 0.17 -18.72 0.50
N LEU A 97 -0.10 -17.43 0.68
CA LEU A 97 -1.31 -16.76 0.19
C LEU A 97 -1.36 -16.72 -1.35
N GLU A 98 -0.23 -16.47 -2.02
CA GLU A 98 -0.14 -16.50 -3.48
C GLU A 98 -0.44 -17.90 -4.03
N ASN A 99 0.14 -18.93 -3.40
CA ASN A 99 -0.13 -20.32 -3.73
C ASN A 99 -1.60 -20.68 -3.46
N PHE A 100 -2.20 -20.16 -2.39
CA PHE A 100 -3.61 -20.36 -2.07
C PHE A 100 -4.52 -19.71 -3.11
N LYS A 101 -4.24 -18.46 -3.50
CA LYS A 101 -4.97 -17.73 -4.56
C LYS A 101 -4.90 -18.46 -5.90
N LYS A 102 -3.73 -19.00 -6.26
CA LYS A 102 -3.54 -19.75 -7.51
C LYS A 102 -4.39 -21.03 -7.59
N ARG A 103 -4.75 -21.62 -6.45
CA ARG A 103 -5.53 -22.87 -6.40
C ARG A 103 -7.03 -22.69 -6.69
N ASN A 104 -7.55 -21.48 -6.93
CA ASN A 104 -8.98 -21.22 -7.22
C ASN A 104 -9.95 -22.03 -6.34
N ILE A 105 -9.60 -22.25 -5.08
CA ILE A 105 -10.51 -22.90 -4.15
C ILE A 105 -11.62 -21.90 -3.90
N LYS A 106 -12.83 -22.20 -4.38
CA LYS A 106 -14.05 -21.51 -3.97
C LYS A 106 -14.13 -21.64 -2.45
N ILE A 107 -13.63 -20.64 -1.72
CA ILE A 107 -13.77 -20.58 -0.28
C ILE A 107 -15.27 -20.40 -0.04
N ASN A 108 -15.96 -21.49 0.28
CA ASN A 108 -17.24 -21.36 0.94
C ASN A 108 -16.94 -20.75 2.30
N PHE A 109 -17.24 -19.46 2.47
CA PHE A 109 -17.00 -18.68 3.71
C PHE A 109 -17.52 -19.39 4.97
N VAL A 110 -18.46 -20.33 4.81
CA VAL A 110 -18.98 -21.23 5.84
C VAL A 110 -17.89 -22.08 6.53
N ASN A 111 -16.81 -22.47 5.84
CA ASN A 111 -15.79 -23.36 6.41
C ASN A 111 -14.68 -22.64 7.18
N ILE A 112 -14.52 -21.32 7.05
CA ILE A 112 -13.51 -20.56 7.82
C ILE A 112 -13.90 -20.44 9.29
N TYR A 113 -15.19 -20.25 9.59
CA TYR A 113 -15.68 -20.19 10.98
C TYR A 113 -15.48 -21.51 11.74
N ARG A 114 -15.30 -22.63 11.04
CA ARG A 114 -15.11 -23.95 11.67
C ARG A 114 -13.66 -24.22 12.10
N ILE A 115 -12.69 -23.46 11.57
CA ILE A 115 -11.27 -23.59 11.90
C ILE A 115 -10.90 -22.77 13.15
N PHE A 116 -11.63 -21.69 13.45
CA PHE A 116 -11.37 -20.82 14.60
C PHE A 116 -12.15 -21.20 15.88
N ILE A 117 -12.86 -22.35 15.88
CA ILE A 117 -13.66 -22.83 17.03
C ILE A 117 -13.08 -24.14 17.63
N TYR A 118 -11.93 -24.62 17.15
CA TYR A 118 -11.19 -25.73 17.79
C TYR A 118 -9.77 -25.32 18.14
#